data_AF-A0A1M6L0Y9-F1
#
_entry.id   AF-A0A1M6L0Y9-F1
#
_cell.length_a   1.000
_cell.length_b   1.000
_cell.length_c   1.000
_cell.angle_alpha   90.00
_cell.angle_beta   90.00
_cell.angle_gamma   90.00
#
_symmetry.space_group_name_H-M   'P 1'
#
loop_
_entity.id
_entity.type
_entity.pdbx_description
1 polymer ?
#
loop_
_entity_poly.entity_id
_entity_poly.type
_entity_poly.pdbx_seq_one_letter_code
_entity_poly.pdbx_strand_id
1 'polypeptide(L)'
;MIKHKFLPYILQLLPGLGFMFILSPFILHWFIHGSHDRYIWIINGPYPFYSFGSGPFLMFIYAALFLFGSTLLFIANAVKNR
;
A
#
# COMPACT_ATOMS: atom_id res chain seq x y z
N MET A 1 -31.59 7.07 -9.45
CA MET A 1 -31.96 5.90 -8.62
C MET A 1 -30.97 4.72 -8.67
N ILE A 2 -29.80 4.82 -9.34
CA ILE A 2 -28.86 3.67 -9.52
C ILE A 2 -27.71 3.65 -8.49
N LYS A 3 -27.31 4.81 -7.95
CA LYS A 3 -26.15 4.94 -7.04
C LYS A 3 -26.26 4.15 -5.72
N HIS A 4 -27.48 3.89 -5.22
CA HIS A 4 -27.66 3.23 -3.92
C HIS A 4 -27.40 1.72 -3.91
N LYS A 5 -27.43 1.04 -5.06
CA LYS A 5 -27.24 -0.42 -5.11
C LYS A 5 -25.79 -0.87 -5.02
N PHE A 6 -24.84 -0.06 -5.49
CA PHE A 6 -23.42 -0.45 -5.61
C PHE A 6 -22.54 -0.03 -4.43
N LEU A 7 -22.91 1.06 -3.76
CA LEU A 7 -22.17 1.59 -2.61
C LEU A 7 -21.87 0.55 -1.51
N PRO A 8 -22.80 -0.32 -1.08
CA PRO A 8 -22.49 -1.31 -0.04
C PRO A 8 -21.44 -2.33 -0.47
N TYR A 9 -21.43 -2.75 -1.75
CA TYR A 9 -20.43 -3.68 -2.27
C TYR A 9 -19.03 -3.04 -2.31
N ILE A 10 -18.95 -1.75 -2.68
CA ILE A 10 -17.68 -1.02 -2.68
C ILE A 10 -17.15 -0.88 -1.25
N LEU A 11 -18.01 -0.57 -0.28
CA LEU A 11 -17.63 -0.45 1.13
C LEU A 11 -17.11 -1.75 1.74
N GLN A 12 -17.60 -2.91 1.28
CA GLN A 12 -17.09 -4.22 1.70
C GLN A 12 -15.66 -4.51 1.20
N LEU A 13 -15.18 -3.82 0.17
CA LEU A 13 -13.80 -3.97 -0.34
C LEU A 13 -12.77 -3.19 0.49
N LEU A 14 -13.18 -2.13 1.19
CA LEU A 14 -12.27 -1.26 1.95
C LEU A 14 -11.42 -2.01 3.00
N PRO A 15 -11.98 -2.93 3.82
CA PRO A 15 -11.19 -3.72 4.76
C PRO A 15 -10.08 -4.51 4.08
N GLY A 16 -10.43 -5.25 3.01
CA GLY A 16 -9.47 -6.08 2.28
C GLY A 16 -8.34 -5.25 1.69
N LEU A 17 -8.67 -4.13 1.03
CA LEU A 17 -7.69 -3.20 0.50
C LEU A 17 -6.82 -2.60 1.61
N GLY A 18 -7.42 -2.21 2.74
CA GLY A 18 -6.70 -1.67 3.90
C GLY A 18 -5.63 -2.64 4.42
N PHE A 19 -5.99 -3.92 4.59
CA PHE A 19 -5.02 -4.95 4.97
C PHE A 19 -3.93 -5.16 3.92
N MET A 20 -4.27 -5.19 2.63
CA MET A 20 -3.27 -5.32 1.55
C MET A 20 -2.26 -4.16 1.58
N PHE A 21 -2.73 -2.93 1.77
CA PHE A 21 -1.86 -1.76 1.88
C PHE A 21 -0.99 -1.77 3.15
N ILE A 22 -1.51 -2.23 4.29
CA ILE A 22 -0.72 -2.37 5.53
C ILE A 22 0.38 -3.43 5.39
N LEU A 23 0.11 -4.53 4.68
CA LEU A 23 1.09 -5.60 4.47
C LEU A 23 2.09 -5.25 3.35
N SER A 24 1.72 -4.35 2.44
CA SER A 24 2.54 -4.01 1.27
C SER A 24 3.95 -3.50 1.58
N PRO A 25 4.27 -2.75 2.66
CA PRO A 25 5.63 -2.38 3.00
C PRO A 25 6.52 -3.60 3.23
N PHE A 26 6.01 -4.63 3.92
CA PHE A 26 6.76 -5.86 4.19
C PHE A 26 7.03 -6.64 2.91
N ILE A 27 6.00 -6.79 2.07
CA ILE A 27 6.11 -7.48 0.78
C ILE A 27 7.08 -6.73 -0.14
N LEU A 28 6.99 -5.39 -0.18
CA LEU A 28 7.85 -4.54 -0.98
C LEU A 28 9.30 -4.57 -0.46
N HIS A 29 9.51 -4.56 0.85
CA HIS A 29 10.83 -4.69 1.44
C HIS A 29 11.47 -6.03 1.09
N TRP A 30 10.73 -7.11 1.27
CA TRP A 30 11.16 -8.46 0.89
C TRP A 30 11.47 -8.55 -0.60
N PHE A 31 10.62 -7.97 -1.45
CA PHE A 31 10.84 -7.95 -2.89
C PHE A 31 12.12 -7.18 -3.23
N ILE A 32 12.33 -5.98 -2.70
CA ILE A 32 13.51 -5.16 -3.02
C ILE A 32 14.80 -5.83 -2.52
N HIS A 33 14.83 -6.34 -1.28
CA HIS A 33 16.06 -6.77 -0.61
C HIS A 33 16.31 -8.29 -0.63
N GLY A 34 15.33 -9.10 -1.03
CA GLY A 34 15.45 -10.56 -1.00
C GLY A 34 16.40 -11.17 -2.04
N SER A 35 17.05 -10.37 -2.89
CA SER A 35 18.11 -10.81 -3.79
C SER A 35 19.01 -9.63 -4.12
N HIS A 36 20.32 -9.84 -4.00
CA HIS A 36 21.31 -8.82 -4.29
C HIS A 36 21.23 -8.35 -5.75
N ASP A 37 21.19 -9.27 -6.71
CA ASP A 37 21.12 -8.93 -8.13
C ASP A 37 19.88 -8.11 -8.46
N ARG A 38 18.72 -8.50 -7.89
CA ARG A 38 17.48 -7.76 -8.06
C ARG A 38 17.54 -6.37 -7.43
N TYR A 39 18.13 -6.26 -6.24
CA TYR A 39 18.33 -4.98 -5.58
C TYR A 39 19.17 -4.04 -6.46
N ILE A 40 20.33 -4.51 -6.96
CA ILE A 40 21.21 -3.74 -7.85
C ILE A 40 20.49 -3.34 -9.14
N TRP A 41 19.71 -4.25 -9.73
CA TRP A 41 18.92 -3.95 -10.92
C TRP A 41 17.86 -2.84 -10.67
N ILE A 42 17.16 -2.90 -9.54
CA ILE A 42 16.15 -1.90 -9.16
C ILE A 42 16.79 -0.51 -8.98
N ILE A 43 17.89 -0.42 -8.22
CA ILE A 43 18.49 0.88 -7.89
C ILE A 43 19.24 1.52 -9.07
N ASN A 44 19.53 0.77 -10.13
CA ASN A 44 20.07 1.30 -11.39
C ASN A 44 18.96 1.55 -12.44
N GLY A 45 17.70 1.32 -12.10
CA GLY A 45 16.55 1.54 -12.98
C GLY A 45 16.19 3.02 -13.18
N PRO A 46 15.16 3.32 -13.98
CA PRO A 46 14.66 4.68 -14.14
C PRO A 46 13.96 5.18 -12.85
N TYR A 47 13.71 6.49 -12.76
CA TYR A 47 12.85 7.04 -11.71
C TYR A 47 11.47 6.35 -11.73
N PRO A 48 10.87 5.99 -10.57
CA PRO A 48 11.33 6.24 -9.20
C PRO A 48 12.20 5.12 -8.60
N PHE A 49 12.51 4.07 -9.37
CA PHE A 49 13.14 2.84 -8.86
C PHE A 49 14.57 3.07 -8.35
N TYR A 50 15.37 3.92 -9.02
CA TYR A 50 16.71 4.24 -8.50
C TYR A 50 16.67 4.84 -7.08
N SER A 51 15.58 5.53 -6.73
CA SER A 51 15.43 6.15 -5.41
C SER A 51 15.08 5.15 -4.31
N PHE A 52 14.73 3.90 -4.63
CA PHE A 52 14.49 2.84 -3.65
C PHE A 52 15.76 2.39 -2.91
N GLY A 53 16.95 2.67 -3.45
CA GLY A 53 18.21 2.51 -2.72
C GLY A 53 18.43 3.56 -1.63
N SER A 54 17.65 4.64 -1.64
CA SER A 54 17.71 5.66 -0.59
C SER A 54 16.78 5.28 0.56
N GLY A 55 17.35 5.18 1.76
CA GLY A 55 16.58 4.91 2.99
C GLY A 55 15.40 5.86 3.19
N PRO A 56 15.58 7.20 3.07
CA PRO A 56 14.49 8.16 3.30
C PRO A 56 13.32 8.04 2.31
N PHE A 57 13.59 7.89 1.01
CA PHE A 57 12.51 7.76 0.01
C PHE A 57 11.72 6.47 0.23
N LEU A 58 12.43 5.35 0.49
CA LEU A 58 11.78 4.07 0.73
C LEU A 58 10.94 4.08 2.02
N MET A 59 11.44 4.70 3.09
CA MET A 59 10.67 4.92 4.32
C MET A 59 9.41 5.76 4.08
N PHE A 60 9.51 6.81 3.25
CA PHE A 60 8.34 7.62 2.88
C PHE A 60 7.27 6.78 2.17
N ILE A 61 7.68 5.94 1.20
CA ILE A 61 6.76 5.03 0.50
C ILE A 61 6.11 4.05 1.48
N TYR A 62 6.89 3.45 2.39
CA TYR A 62 6.35 2.53 3.40
C TYR A 62 5.34 3.21 4.33
N ALA A 63 5.67 4.40 4.82
CA ALA A 63 4.77 5.19 5.66
C ALA A 63 3.49 5.56 4.91
N ALA A 64 3.60 5.99 3.64
CA ALA A 64 2.45 6.32 2.81
C ALA A 64 1.50 5.11 2.63
N LEU A 65 2.06 3.93 2.31
CA LEU A 65 1.27 2.70 2.16
C LEU A 65 0.59 2.31 3.47
N PHE A 66 1.32 2.33 4.59
CA PHE A 66 0.78 1.98 5.89
C PHE A 66 -0.33 2.95 6.34
N LEU A 67 -0.12 4.27 6.19
CA LEU A 67 -1.10 5.29 6.54
C LEU A 67 -2.33 5.22 5.66
N PHE A 68 -2.16 4.98 4.36
CA PHE A 68 -3.27 4.83 3.43
C PHE A 68 -4.12 3.60 3.80
N GLY A 69 -3.47 2.45 4.04
CA GLY A 69 -4.17 1.23 4.48
C GLY A 69 -4.89 1.40 5.82
N SER A 70 -4.25 2.02 6.80
CA SER A 70 -4.85 2.34 8.11
C SER A 70 -6.07 3.26 7.97
N THR A 71 -5.99 4.25 7.09
CA THR A 71 -7.10 5.17 6.80
C THR A 71 -8.29 4.42 6.19
N LEU A 72 -8.04 3.48 5.26
CA LEU A 72 -9.12 2.65 4.68
C LEU A 72 -9.80 1.78 5.73
N LEU A 73 -9.03 1.15 6.63
CA LEU A 73 -9.60 0.38 7.74
C LEU A 73 -10.42 1.25 8.70
N PHE A 74 -9.92 2.45 9.01
CA PHE A 74 -10.62 3.40 9.85
C PHE A 74 -11.97 3.80 9.23
N ILE A 75 -11.98 4.17 7.95
CA ILE A 75 -13.21 4.52 7.21
C ILE A 75 -14.18 3.33 7.19
N ALA A 76 -13.70 2.12 6.90
CA ALA A 76 -14.54 0.93 6.86
C ALA A 76 -15.23 0.67 8.21
N ASN A 77 -14.50 0.79 9.31
CA ASN A 77 -15.06 0.63 10.67
C ASN A 77 -16.01 1.77 11.03
N ALA A 78 -15.68 3.02 10.68
CA ALA A 78 -16.53 4.17 10.94
C ALA A 78 -17.86 4.10 10.19
N VAL A 79 -17.89 3.50 8.99
CA VAL A 79 -19.12 3.28 8.22
C VAL A 79 -19.89 2.07 8.74
N LYS A 80 -19.21 0.99 9.17
CA LYS A 80 -19.86 -0.20 9.75
C LYS A 80 -20.57 0.09 11.08
N ASN A 81 -20.04 1.03 11.87
CA ASN A 81 -20.57 1.38 13.19
C ASN A 81 -21.64 2.50 13.15
N ARG A 82 -22.16 2.84 11.97
CA ARG A 82 -23.32 3.73 11.78
C ARG A 82 -24.54 2.92 11.40
#